data_AF-A0A519S775-F1
#
_entry.id   AF-A0A519S775-F1
#
_cell.length_a   1.000
_cell.length_b   1.000
_cell.length_c   1.000
_cell.angle_alpha   90.00
_cell.angle_beta   90.00
_cell.angle_gamma   90.00
#
_symmetry.space_group_name_H-M   'P 1'
#
loop_
_entity.id
_entity.type
_entity.pdbx_description
1 polymer ?
#
loop_
_entity_poly.entity_id
_entity_poly.type
_entity_poly.pdbx_seq_one_letter_code
_entity_poly.pdbx_strand_id
1 'polypeptide(L)'
;MKYFRFLLLIVSIFTSFNSLAQSGCLLSDGRLFTTYQGGGILPRLYNSSPSISLAPGYCSWGPTSSTSCNVCLGSINVISLVCLGGPVVAGHSGNYTMIQCPIDDYAWLLVLSTASIVLFKIKNNRIK
;
A
#
# COMPACT_ATOMS: atom_id res chain seq x y z
N MET A 1 38.44 2.37 -10.17
CA MET A 1 37.25 3.11 -10.67
C MET A 1 36.09 2.22 -11.16
N LYS A 2 36.31 1.00 -11.69
CA LYS A 2 35.21 0.14 -12.20
C LYS A 2 34.21 -0.31 -11.12
N TYR A 3 34.69 -0.63 -9.91
CA TYR A 3 33.82 -1.06 -8.80
C TYR A 3 32.96 0.06 -8.19
N PHE A 4 33.41 1.31 -8.28
CA PHE A 4 32.67 2.47 -7.74
C PHE A 4 31.36 2.73 -8.51
N ARG A 5 31.37 2.53 -9.84
CA ARG A 5 30.17 2.62 -10.69
C ARG A 5 29.18 1.49 -10.40
N PHE A 6 29.67 0.29 -10.12
CA PHE A 6 28.84 -0.85 -9.76
C PHE A 6 28.19 -0.67 -8.38
N LEU A 7 28.94 -0.12 -7.42
CA LEU A 7 28.46 0.16 -6.06
C LEU A 7 27.40 1.28 -6.04
N LEU A 8 27.56 2.32 -6.87
CA LEU A 8 26.53 3.35 -7.08
C LEU A 8 25.23 2.78 -7.67
N LEU A 9 25.34 1.83 -8.59
CA LEU A 9 24.18 1.14 -9.20
C LEU A 9 23.43 0.30 -8.17
N ILE A 10 24.15 -0.42 -7.31
CA ILE A 10 23.54 -1.17 -6.19
C ILE A 10 22.87 -0.23 -5.20
N VAL A 11 23.51 0.87 -4.81
CA VAL A 11 22.95 1.84 -3.86
C VAL A 11 21.68 2.51 -4.43
N SER A 12 21.63 2.83 -5.72
CA SER A 12 20.42 3.39 -6.35
C SER A 12 19.22 2.46 -6.39
N ILE A 13 19.44 1.13 -6.32
CA ILE A 13 18.36 0.14 -6.24
C ILE A 13 17.72 0.13 -4.84
N PHE A 14 18.43 0.58 -3.80
CA PHE A 14 17.94 0.58 -2.41
C PHE A 14 17.35 1.94 -1.96
N THR A 15 17.44 3.01 -2.75
CA THR A 15 17.06 4.38 -2.32
C THR A 15 15.60 4.77 -2.59
N SER A 16 14.66 3.83 -2.49
CA SER A 16 13.24 4.11 -2.78
C SER A 16 12.30 3.51 -1.74
N PHE A 17 12.37 3.98 -0.49
CA PHE A 17 11.35 3.63 0.52
C PHE A 17 10.94 4.85 1.35
N ASN A 18 10.37 5.87 0.70
CA ASN A 18 9.62 6.91 1.41
C ASN A 18 8.13 6.64 1.25
N SER A 19 7.62 5.60 1.92
CA SER A 19 6.18 5.43 2.08
C SER A 19 5.71 6.39 3.18
N LEU A 20 4.96 7.44 2.83
CA LEU A 20 4.34 8.31 3.82
C LEU A 20 3.43 7.46 4.72
N ALA A 21 3.72 7.45 6.02
CA ALA A 21 2.90 6.77 7.00
C ALA A 21 1.65 7.63 7.27
N GLN A 22 0.48 7.02 7.16
CA GLN A 22 -0.80 7.66 7.38
C GLN A 22 -1.57 6.93 8.48
N SER A 23 -2.11 7.68 9.43
CA SER A 23 -2.96 7.13 10.50
C SER A 23 -4.43 7.13 10.07
N GLY A 24 -5.13 6.04 10.37
CA GLY A 24 -6.55 5.93 10.01
C GLY A 24 -7.13 4.55 10.27
N CYS A 25 -8.40 4.37 9.93
CA CYS A 25 -9.13 3.11 9.96
C CYS A 25 -9.19 2.51 8.55
N LEU A 26 -8.54 1.36 8.36
CA LEU A 26 -8.53 0.63 7.10
C LEU A 26 -9.69 -0.35 7.05
N LEU A 27 -10.49 -0.27 5.99
CA LEU A 27 -11.51 -1.28 5.66
C LEU A 27 -10.94 -2.38 4.77
N SER A 28 -11.66 -3.49 4.69
CA SER A 28 -11.33 -4.61 3.80
C SER A 28 -11.38 -4.25 2.31
N ASP A 29 -11.99 -3.12 1.95
CA ASP A 29 -12.03 -2.59 0.58
C ASP A 29 -10.74 -1.84 0.18
N GLY A 30 -9.76 -1.71 1.09
CA GLY A 30 -8.49 -1.05 0.85
C GLY A 30 -8.50 0.47 1.04
N ARG A 31 -9.61 1.05 1.54
CA ARG A 31 -9.73 2.48 1.82
C ARG A 31 -9.37 2.80 3.27
N LEU A 32 -8.54 3.83 3.45
CA LEU A 32 -8.09 4.33 4.74
C LEU A 32 -8.86 5.60 5.11
N PHE A 33 -9.68 5.54 6.14
CA PHE A 33 -10.45 6.68 6.65
C PHE A 33 -9.66 7.41 7.73
N THR A 34 -9.42 8.70 7.55
CA THR A 34 -8.46 9.45 8.38
C THR A 34 -9.13 10.37 9.42
N THR A 35 -10.42 10.67 9.24
CA THR A 35 -11.16 11.52 10.17
C THR A 35 -12.15 10.72 10.99
N TYR A 36 -12.27 11.08 12.26
CA TYR A 36 -13.17 10.44 13.20
C TYR A 36 -13.80 11.47 14.12
N GLN A 37 -14.94 11.09 14.70
CA GLN A 37 -15.57 11.78 15.82
C GLN A 37 -15.42 10.95 17.09
N GLY A 38 -15.45 11.64 18.24
CA GLY A 38 -15.17 11.04 19.55
C GLY A 38 -13.68 11.01 19.90
N GLY A 39 -13.33 10.25 20.95
CA GLY A 39 -11.97 10.16 21.49
C GLY A 39 -11.89 10.37 23.01
N GLY A 40 -10.76 10.00 23.60
CA GLY A 40 -10.56 10.02 25.06
C GLY A 40 -11.27 8.85 25.73
N ILE A 41 -12.51 9.08 26.19
CA ILE A 41 -13.34 8.10 26.93
C ILE A 41 -14.39 7.40 26.07
N LEU A 42 -14.76 7.97 24.92
CA LEU A 42 -15.76 7.41 24.01
C LEU A 42 -15.09 6.66 22.85
N PRO A 43 -15.72 5.57 22.35
CA PRO A 43 -15.22 4.86 21.18
C PRO A 43 -15.15 5.81 19.97
N ARG A 44 -14.05 5.70 19.21
CA ARG A 44 -13.87 6.47 17.97
C ARG A 44 -14.75 5.90 16.87
N LEU A 45 -15.49 6.76 16.18
CA LEU A 45 -16.23 6.41 14.98
C LEU A 45 -15.70 7.25 13.81
N TYR A 46 -15.16 6.58 12.81
CA TYR A 46 -14.59 7.22 11.63
C TYR A 46 -15.68 7.65 10.65
N ASN A 47 -15.50 8.83 10.05
CA ASN A 47 -16.40 9.34 9.03
C ASN A 47 -16.26 8.57 7.72
N SER A 48 -17.29 8.61 6.89
CA SER A 48 -17.27 8.13 5.50
C SER A 48 -16.35 8.93 4.57
N SER A 49 -15.90 10.11 5.00
CA SER A 49 -15.03 10.99 4.22
C SER A 49 -14.25 11.94 5.14
N PRO A 50 -13.00 12.33 4.80
CA PRO A 50 -12.19 11.86 3.68
C PRO A 50 -11.66 10.43 3.86
N SER A 51 -11.44 9.76 2.73
CA SER A 51 -10.77 8.45 2.66
C SER A 51 -9.63 8.49 1.65
N ILE A 52 -8.58 7.73 1.92
CA ILE A 52 -7.38 7.62 1.07
C ILE A 52 -7.35 6.21 0.49
N SER A 53 -7.23 6.15 -0.84
CA SER A 53 -6.99 4.90 -1.55
C SER A 53 -5.51 4.70 -1.81
N LEU A 54 -5.10 3.48 -2.18
CA LEU A 54 -3.74 3.20 -2.62
C LEU A 54 -3.39 4.07 -3.82
N ALA A 55 -2.21 4.68 -3.79
CA ALA A 55 -1.66 5.41 -4.93
C ALA A 55 -1.22 4.44 -6.04
N PRO A 56 -1.09 4.89 -7.30
CA PRO A 56 -0.54 4.08 -8.38
C PRO A 56 0.85 3.51 -8.02
N GLY A 57 1.08 2.23 -8.34
CA GLY A 57 2.33 1.52 -7.99
C GLY A 57 2.33 0.85 -6.61
N TYR A 58 1.28 1.03 -5.81
CA TYR A 58 1.13 0.40 -4.50
C TYR A 58 0.03 -0.67 -4.49
N CYS A 59 0.31 -1.80 -3.83
CA CYS A 59 -0.53 -3.00 -3.88
C CYS A 59 -1.30 -3.23 -2.57
N SER A 60 -0.77 -2.76 -1.44
CA SER A 60 -1.38 -3.00 -0.13
C SER A 60 -0.95 -1.97 0.89
N TRP A 61 -1.66 -1.93 2.01
CA TRP A 61 -1.27 -1.18 3.19
C TRP A 61 -0.53 -2.11 4.16
N GLY A 62 0.63 -1.67 4.65
CA GLY A 62 1.40 -2.34 5.71
C GLY A 62 1.09 -1.70 7.06
N PRO A 63 0.48 -2.42 8.02
CA PRO A 63 0.28 -1.91 9.37
C PRO A 63 1.58 -1.96 10.18
N THR A 64 1.87 -0.91 10.95
CA THR A 64 2.89 -0.96 12.03
C THR A 64 2.28 -1.38 13.37
N SER A 65 1.00 -1.11 13.59
CA SER A 65 0.18 -1.63 14.70
C SER A 65 -1.30 -1.43 14.37
N SER A 66 -2.18 -2.35 14.81
CA SER A 66 -3.62 -2.27 14.50
C SER A 66 -4.51 -2.58 15.69
N THR A 67 -5.55 -1.77 15.88
CA THR A 67 -6.64 -1.98 16.85
C THR A 67 -7.97 -1.94 16.10
N SER A 68 -9.00 -2.67 16.55
CA SER A 68 -10.34 -2.59 15.93
C SER A 68 -10.89 -1.16 15.91
N CYS A 69 -11.48 -0.75 14.79
CA CYS A 69 -12.19 0.52 14.63
C CYS A 69 -13.48 0.31 13.86
N ASN A 70 -14.36 1.31 13.92
CA ASN A 70 -15.61 1.33 13.18
C ASN A 70 -15.66 2.57 12.29
N VAL A 71 -16.16 2.40 11.07
CA VAL A 71 -16.41 3.48 10.11
C VAL A 71 -17.90 3.56 9.84
N CYS A 72 -18.44 4.77 9.92
CA CYS A 72 -19.80 5.06 9.52
C CYS A 72 -19.83 5.44 8.04
N LEU A 73 -20.48 4.63 7.20
CA LEU A 73 -20.68 4.92 5.77
C LEU A 73 -21.84 5.88 5.50
N GLY A 74 -22.21 6.70 6.49
CA GLY A 74 -23.24 7.73 6.42
C GLY A 74 -22.75 9.03 7.06
N SER A 75 -23.64 9.72 7.77
CA SER A 75 -23.31 10.91 8.58
C SER A 75 -23.30 10.56 10.07
N ILE A 76 -22.33 11.11 10.82
CA ILE A 76 -22.27 10.89 12.27
C ILE A 76 -23.03 12.01 12.99
N ASN A 77 -23.96 11.63 13.86
CA ASN A 77 -24.53 12.57 14.81
C ASN A 77 -23.53 12.83 15.95
N VAL A 78 -22.98 14.04 15.99
CA VAL A 78 -21.96 14.50 16.94
C VAL A 78 -22.34 14.35 18.41
N ILE A 79 -23.64 14.29 18.75
CA ILE A 79 -24.12 14.21 20.13
C ILE A 79 -24.16 12.76 20.64
N SER A 80 -24.43 11.80 19.75
CA SER A 80 -24.67 10.39 20.15
C SER A 80 -23.71 9.38 19.52
N LEU A 81 -22.77 9.80 18.67
CA LEU A 81 -21.86 8.91 17.91
C LEU A 81 -22.64 7.82 17.14
N VAL A 82 -23.85 8.15 16.70
CA VAL A 82 -24.70 7.25 15.92
C VAL A 82 -24.46 7.51 14.43
N CYS A 83 -24.30 6.43 13.67
CA CYS A 83 -24.27 6.48 12.22
C CYS A 83 -25.69 6.61 11.67
N LEU A 84 -25.95 7.70 10.93
CA LEU A 84 -27.23 7.98 10.30
C LEU A 84 -27.10 7.83 8.78
N GLY A 85 -28.07 7.15 8.17
CA GLY A 85 -28.15 7.02 6.71
C GLY A 85 -27.13 6.07 6.09
N GLY A 86 -26.48 5.20 6.88
CA GLY A 86 -25.55 4.20 6.36
C GLY A 86 -25.17 3.13 7.39
N PRO A 87 -24.53 2.03 6.96
CA PRO A 87 -24.06 0.99 7.86
C PRO A 87 -22.79 1.41 8.60
N VAL A 88 -22.58 0.80 9.77
CA VAL A 88 -21.30 0.82 10.49
C VAL A 88 -20.50 -0.40 10.08
N VAL A 89 -19.28 -0.18 9.60
CA VAL A 89 -18.39 -1.24 9.12
C VAL A 89 -17.16 -1.31 10.00
N ALA A 90 -16.81 -2.52 10.44
CA ALA A 90 -15.61 -2.75 11.23
C ALA A 90 -14.36 -2.74 10.33
N GLY A 91 -13.29 -2.16 10.86
CA GLY A 91 -11.98 -2.08 10.23
C GLY A 91 -10.87 -2.13 11.26
N HIS A 92 -9.67 -1.79 10.82
CA HIS A 92 -8.47 -1.80 11.67
C HIS A 92 -7.83 -0.41 11.68
N SER A 93 -7.72 0.19 12.85
CA SER A 93 -7.10 1.49 13.06
C SER A 93 -5.63 1.31 13.35
N GLY A 94 -4.79 2.05 12.66
CA GLY A 94 -3.35 1.93 12.78
C GLY A 94 -2.61 3.02 12.03
N ASN A 95 -1.29 2.94 12.11
CA ASN A 95 -0.40 3.65 11.19
C ASN A 95 -0.10 2.73 10.02
N TYR A 96 -0.49 3.17 8.84
CA TYR A 96 -0.36 2.42 7.60
C TYR A 96 0.64 3.08 6.68
N THR A 97 1.53 2.28 6.11
CA THR A 97 2.39 2.67 5.01
C THR A 97 1.92 1.98 3.74
N MET A 98 2.02 2.63 2.59
CA MET A 98 1.74 1.95 1.33
C MET A 98 2.91 1.04 0.96
N ILE A 99 2.62 -0.21 0.59
CA ILE A 99 3.59 -1.21 0.13
C ILE A 99 3.60 -1.21 -1.39
N GLN A 100 4.76 -0.90 -1.97
CA GLN A 100 4.98 -0.86 -3.41
C GLN A 100 4.86 -2.26 -4.02
N CYS A 101 4.30 -2.36 -5.23
CA CYS A 101 4.17 -3.61 -5.97
C CYS A 101 5.54 -4.05 -6.50
N PRO A 102 6.15 -5.14 -6.00
CA PRO A 102 7.53 -5.49 -6.36
C PRO A 102 7.70 -6.09 -7.76
N ILE A 103 6.62 -6.37 -8.49
CA ILE A 103 6.70 -7.12 -9.76
C ILE A 103 6.88 -6.19 -10.96
N ASP A 104 6.22 -5.04 -11.00
CA ASP A 104 6.20 -4.22 -12.22
C ASP A 104 7.58 -3.58 -12.50
N ASP A 105 8.26 -3.13 -11.44
CA ASP A 105 9.57 -2.45 -11.55
C ASP A 105 10.71 -3.38 -12.02
N TYR A 106 10.56 -4.70 -11.90
CA TYR A 106 11.59 -5.69 -12.25
C TYR A 106 11.14 -6.75 -13.25
N ALA A 107 9.90 -6.70 -13.74
CA ALA A 107 9.39 -7.64 -14.74
C ALA A 107 10.27 -7.67 -16.01
N TRP A 108 10.86 -6.52 -16.38
CA TRP A 108 11.79 -6.42 -17.50
C TRP A 108 13.08 -7.25 -17.32
N LEU A 109 13.54 -7.48 -16.08
CA LEU A 109 14.69 -8.36 -15.81
C LEU A 109 14.35 -9.83 -16.09
N LEU A 110 13.11 -10.24 -15.78
CA LEU A 110 12.62 -11.58 -16.11
C LEU A 110 12.46 -11.75 -17.62
N VAL A 111 11.98 -10.72 -18.32
CA VAL A 111 11.89 -10.71 -19.79
C VAL A 111 13.28 -10.78 -20.43
N LEU A 112 14.25 -10.00 -19.96
CA LEU A 112 15.62 -10.02 -20.50
C LEU A 112 16.31 -11.36 -20.26
N SER A 113 16.20 -11.92 -19.04
CA SER A 113 16.81 -13.21 -18.72
C SER A 113 16.23 -14.33 -19.58
N THR A 114 14.91 -14.42 -19.72
CA THR A 114 14.27 -15.40 -20.60
C THR A 114 14.62 -15.19 -22.08
N ALA A 115 14.63 -13.96 -22.57
CA ALA A 115 15.01 -13.64 -23.95
C ALA A 115 16.45 -14.09 -24.27
N SER A 116 17.39 -13.89 -23.33
CA SER A 116 18.79 -14.28 -23.51
C SER A 116 18.98 -15.81 -23.62
N ILE A 117 18.25 -16.59 -22.82
CA ILE A 117 18.26 -18.05 -22.85
C ILE A 117 17.73 -18.56 -24.20
N VAL A 118 16.61 -17.99 -24.67
CA VAL A 118 16.00 -18.35 -25.96
C VAL A 118 16.96 -18.04 -27.12
N LEU A 119 17.57 -16.85 -27.13
CA LEU A 119 18.56 -16.47 -28.14
C LEU A 119 19.76 -17.42 -28.17
N PHE A 120 20.28 -17.81 -27.01
CA PHE A 120 21.40 -18.74 -26.92
C PHE A 120 21.03 -20.12 -27.49
N LYS A 121 19.83 -20.61 -27.19
CA LYS A 121 19.33 -21.91 -27.69
C LYS A 121 19.12 -21.90 -29.21
N ILE A 122 18.57 -20.82 -29.77
CA ILE A 122 18.41 -20.65 -31.22
C ILE A 122 19.76 -20.63 -31.92
N LYS A 123 20.73 -19.88 -31.38
CA LYS A 123 22.09 -19.81 -31.93
C LYS A 123 22.76 -21.20 -31.95
N ASN A 124 22.64 -21.96 -30.86
CA ASN A 124 23.26 -23.29 -30.77
C ASN A 124 22.62 -24.32 -31.71
N ASN A 125 21.32 -24.21 -31.98
CA ASN A 125 20.61 -25.10 -32.90
C ASN A 125 20.85 -24.78 -34.39
N ARG A 126 21.38 -23.60 -34.74
CA ARG A 126 21.73 -23.25 -36.13
C ARG A 126 23.17 -23.61 -36.54
N ILE A 127 23.99 -24.13 -35.62
CA ILE A 127 25.40 -24.51 -35.88
C ILE A 127 25.53 -26.05 -36.09
N LYS A 128 24.41 -26.76 -36.26
CA LYS A 128 24.38 -28.12 -36.80
C LYS A 128 23.99 -28.08 -38.27
#